data_AF-A0A5C8I8M2-F1
#
_entry.id   AF-A0A5C8I8M2-F1
#
_cell.length_a   1.000
_cell.length_b   1.000
_cell.length_c   1.000
_cell.angle_alpha   90.00
_cell.angle_beta   90.00
_cell.angle_gamma   90.00
#
_symmetry.space_group_name_H-M   'P 1'
#
loop_
_entity.id
_entity.type
_entity.pdbx_description
1 polymer ?
#
loop_
_entity_poly.entity_id
_entity_poly.type
_entity_poly.pdbx_seq_one_letter_code
_entity_poly.pdbx_strand_id
1 'polypeptide(L)' 'CDPVALARDAGLLDGLGYELTGLRAFDLFPSTHHVEAVASFVRR' A
#
# COMPACT_ATOMS: atom_id res chain seq x y z
N CYS A 1 2.89 7.10 3.57
CA CYS A 1 3.43 8.39 3.13
C CYS A 1 4.17 8.31 1.80
N ASP A 2 4.69 7.13 1.42
CA ASP A 2 5.34 6.90 0.12
C ASP A 2 4.67 5.71 -0.62
N PRO A 3 3.91 5.95 -1.70
CA PRO A 3 3.26 4.89 -2.47
C PRO A 3 4.25 4.00 -3.25
N VAL A 4 5.46 4.49 -3.55
CA VAL A 4 6.48 3.70 -4.28
C VAL A 4 7.05 2.61 -3.37
N ALA A 5 7.42 2.99 -2.14
CA ALA A 5 7.85 2.02 -1.14
C ALA A 5 6.75 0.98 -0.84
N LEU A 6 5.49 1.42 -0.72
CA LEU A 6 4.35 0.52 -0.53
C LEU A 6 4.24 -0.53 -1.64
N ALA A 7 4.37 -0.13 -2.91
CA ALA A 7 4.27 -1.05 -4.05
C ALA A 7 5.42 -2.06 -4.07
N ARG A 8 6.65 -1.62 -3.80
CA ARG A 8 7.82 -2.51 -3.68
C ARG A 8 7.59 -3.58 -2.60
N ASP A 9 7.15 -3.14 -1.42
CA ASP A 9 7.00 -4.03 -0.27
C ASP A 9 5.78 -4.95 -0.42
N ALA A 10 4.73 -4.51 -1.13
CA ALA A 10 3.62 -5.38 -1.51
C ALA A 10 4.08 -6.54 -2.42
N GLY A 11 5.00 -6.30 -3.36
CA GLY A 11 5.60 -7.36 -4.17
C GLY A 11 6.43 -8.36 -3.34
N LEU A 12 7.16 -7.87 -2.34
CA LEU A 12 7.85 -8.75 -1.39
C LEU A 12 6.86 -9.63 -0.61
N LEU A 13 5.76 -9.06 -0.14
CA LEU A 13 4.72 -9.78 0.59
C LEU A 13 4.02 -10.84 -0.26
N ASP A 14 3.74 -10.55 -1.53
CA ASP A 14 3.20 -11.54 -2.47
C ASP A 14 4.14 -12.73 -2.65
N GLY A 15 5.46 -12.48 -2.79
CA GLY A 15 6.48 -13.52 -2.82
C GLY A 15 6.56 -14.37 -1.54
N LEU A 16 6.06 -13.85 -0.42
CA LEU A 16 5.98 -14.55 0.87
C LEU A 16 4.61 -15.22 1.12
N GLY A 17 3.74 -15.24 0.11
CA GLY A 17 2.41 -15.87 0.19
C GLY A 17 1.33 -15.00 0.83
N TYR A 18 1.53 -13.68 0.92
CA TYR A 18 0.48 -12.74 1.31
C TYR A 18 -0.22 -12.16 0.09
N GLU A 19 -1.54 -12.22 0.07
CA GLU A 19 -2.35 -11.63 -0.98
C GLU A 19 -2.87 -10.25 -0.58
N LEU A 20 -2.68 -9.25 -1.44
CA LEU A 20 -3.28 -7.93 -1.28
C LEU A 20 -4.79 -8.03 -1.53
N THR A 21 -5.59 -7.77 -0.49
CA THR A 21 -7.06 -7.89 -0.54
C THR A 21 -7.78 -6.55 -0.51
N GLY A 22 -7.07 -5.47 -0.17
CA GLY A 22 -7.64 -4.13 -0.19
C GLY A 22 -6.56 -3.06 -0.25
N LEU A 23 -6.85 -1.99 -0.97
CA LEU A 23 -6.03 -0.80 -1.04
C LEU A 23 -6.93 0.43 -1.03
N ARG A 24 -6.65 1.39 -0.15
CA ARG A 24 -7.34 2.67 -0.11
C ARG A 24 -6.33 3.81 0.02
N ALA A 25 -6.44 4.80 -0.85
CA ALA A 25 -5.69 6.04 -0.77
C ALA A 25 -6.49 7.12 -0.02
N PHE A 26 -5.76 8.04 0.60
CA PHE A 26 -6.27 9.15 1.39
C PHE A 26 -5.50 10.41 1.02
N ASP A 27 -6.23 11.48 0.69
CA ASP A 27 -5.69 12.83 0.63
C ASP A 27 -5.65 13.42 2.05
N LEU A 28 -4.66 12.97 2.83
CA LEU A 28 -4.48 13.45 4.20
C LEU A 28 -3.86 14.85 4.26
N PHE A 29 -3.22 15.29 3.16
CA PHE A 29 -2.54 16.57 3.04
C PHE A 29 -2.97 17.29 1.75
N PRO A 30 -4.15 17.94 1.75
CA PRO A 30 -4.70 18.57 0.56
C PRO A 30 -3.78 19.60 -0.07
N SER A 31 -3.82 19.68 -1.41
CA SER A 31 -2.98 20.58 -2.21
C SER A 31 -1.47 20.32 -2.10
N THR A 32 -1.08 19.11 -1.70
CA THR A 32 0.31 18.63 -1.75
C THR A 32 0.44 17.41 -2.67
N HIS A 33 1.68 16.98 -2.92
CA HIS A 33 1.95 15.74 -3.65
C HIS A 33 1.87 14.49 -2.77
N HIS A 34 1.69 14.66 -1.46
CA HIS A 34 1.66 13.54 -0.53
C HIS A 34 0.36 12.76 -0.66
N VAL A 35 0.49 11.44 -0.74
CA VAL A 35 -0.64 10.51 -0.70
C VAL A 35 -0.39 9.50 0.39
N GLU A 36 -1.36 9.36 1.28
CA GLU A 36 -1.37 8.29 2.26
C GLU A 36 -2.19 7.13 1.75
N ALA A 37 -1.78 5.90 2.08
CA ALA A 37 -2.50 4.71 1.64
C ALA A 37 -2.46 3.63 2.71
N VAL A 38 -3.56 2.87 2.81
CA VAL A 38 -3.69 1.70 3.65
C VAL A 38 -3.91 0.50 2.75
N ALA A 39 -3.09 -0.53 2.94
CA ALA A 39 -3.17 -1.81 2.24
C ALA A 39 -3.50 -2.91 3.25
N SER A 40 -4.40 -3.82 2.88
CA SER A 40 -4.77 -5.01 3.67
C SER A 40 -4.28 -6.26 2.97
N PHE A 41 -3.67 -7.15 3.73
CA PHE A 41 -3.14 -8.41 3.22
C PHE A 41 -3.70 -9.58 4.02
N VAL A 42 -3.93 -10.70 3.34
CA VAL A 42 -4.24 -11.99 3.98
C VAL A 42 -3.18 -12.99 3.62
N ARG A 43 -2.85 -13.91 4.51
CA ARG A 43 -1.91 -14.99 4.21
C ARG A 43 -2.66 -16.11 3.48
N ARG A 44 -2.12 -16.56 2.34
CA ARG A 44 -2.59 -17.75 1.63
C ARG A 44 -2.28 -19.03 2.41
#